data_AF-A0AA36GCV1-F1
#
_entry.id   AF-A0AA36GCV1-F1
#
_cell.length_a   1.000
_cell.length_b   1.000
_cell.length_c   1.000
_cell.angle_alpha   90.00
_cell.angle_beta   90.00
_cell.angle_gamma   90.00
#
_symmetry.space_group_name_H-M   'P 1'
#
loop_
_entity.id
_entity.type
_entity.pdbx_description
1 polymer ?
#
loop_
_entity_poly.entity_id
_entity_poly.type
_entity_poly.pdbx_seq_one_letter_code
_entity_poly.pdbx_strand_id
1 'polypeptide(L)'
;MLRNSLGATPLARQLAFPRLLGGSAKPGWAMATPKTLDAFRAMFASDTKKCEGLRRMHTRVQGPQETVLQFAYELRRSEEELTPDTTEIEMVAGMTERTLPHIRRQLLKRADLRNLDSSQIIQLAREAEEKQRL
;
A
#
# COMPACT_ATOMS: atom_id res chain seq x y z
N MET A 1 -58.33 18.47 22.31
CA MET A 1 -57.74 18.66 20.96
C MET A 1 -56.41 19.36 21.19
N LEU A 2 -55.22 18.83 20.91
CA LEU A 2 -54.68 18.25 19.69
C LEU A 2 -53.66 17.15 20.03
N ARG A 3 -53.71 16.03 19.30
CA ARG A 3 -52.77 14.90 19.39
C ARG A 3 -51.55 15.21 18.49
N ASN A 4 -50.36 15.26 19.07
CA ASN A 4 -49.11 15.23 18.32
C ASN A 4 -48.80 13.79 17.90
N SER A 5 -49.18 13.46 16.67
CA SER A 5 -48.76 12.23 15.99
C SER A 5 -47.94 12.63 14.76
N LEU A 6 -46.67 13.02 14.96
CA LEU A 6 -45.69 13.01 13.86
C LEU A 6 -45.19 11.58 13.70
N GLY A 7 -46.01 10.77 13.05
CA GLY A 7 -45.56 9.53 12.43
C GLY A 7 -44.51 9.90 11.38
N ALA A 8 -43.24 9.72 11.72
CA ALA A 8 -42.16 9.73 10.76
C ALA A 8 -42.45 8.61 9.75
N THR A 9 -42.93 8.98 8.56
CA THR A 9 -43.19 8.04 7.47
C THR A 9 -41.90 7.31 7.10
N PRO A 10 -41.88 5.96 7.06
CA PRO A 10 -40.68 5.18 6.73
C PRO A 10 -40.17 5.43 5.28
N LEU A 11 -41.01 5.99 4.42
CA LEU A 11 -40.70 6.33 3.02
C LEU A 11 -39.67 7.46 2.84
N ALA A 12 -39.47 8.33 3.85
CA ALA A 12 -38.51 9.43 3.74
C ALA A 12 -37.05 9.00 3.98
N ARG A 13 -36.80 7.81 4.54
CA ARG A 13 -35.43 7.28 4.74
C ARG A 13 -34.84 6.60 3.51
N GLN A 14 -35.61 6.39 2.44
CA GLN A 14 -35.14 5.68 1.24
C GLN A 14 -34.71 6.59 0.08
N LEU A 15 -34.83 7.91 0.20
CA LEU A 15 -34.60 8.84 -0.93
C LEU A 15 -33.36 9.75 -0.79
N ALA A 16 -32.39 9.37 0.03
CA ALA A 16 -31.14 10.14 0.20
C ALA A 16 -29.91 9.47 -0.46
N PHE A 17 -30.10 8.60 -1.46
CA PHE A 17 -28.99 7.95 -2.19
C PHE A 17 -28.64 8.45 -3.61
N PRO A 18 -29.32 9.43 -4.25
CA PRO A 18 -28.84 9.92 -5.55
C PRO A 18 -28.09 11.26 -5.49
N ARG A 19 -27.93 11.92 -4.32
CA ARG A 19 -27.32 13.26 -4.25
C ARG A 19 -25.82 13.32 -3.96
N LEU A 20 -25.18 12.19 -3.64
CA LEU A 20 -23.74 12.14 -3.33
C LEU A 20 -22.85 11.75 -4.52
N LEU A 21 -23.44 11.36 -5.65
CA LEU A 21 -22.71 11.12 -6.89
C LEU A 21 -22.94 12.32 -7.81
N GLY A 22 -21.96 13.24 -7.84
CA GLY A 22 -22.03 14.46 -8.64
C GLY A 22 -22.35 14.17 -10.10
N GLY A 23 -23.38 14.86 -10.62
CA GLY A 23 -23.56 15.27 -12.01
C GLY A 23 -23.68 14.23 -13.13
N SER A 24 -23.26 12.98 -12.94
CA SER A 24 -23.23 11.97 -13.99
C SER A 24 -23.36 10.56 -13.41
N ALA A 25 -24.36 10.33 -12.56
CA ALA A 25 -24.71 8.97 -12.18
C ALA A 25 -25.13 8.21 -13.44
N LYS A 26 -24.25 7.32 -13.93
CA LYS A 26 -24.53 6.45 -15.08
C LYS A 26 -25.88 5.74 -14.85
N PRO A 27 -26.74 5.57 -15.87
CA PRO A 27 -28.10 5.03 -15.72
C PRO A 27 -28.21 3.69 -14.97
N GLY A 28 -27.13 2.90 -14.90
CA GLY A 28 -27.07 1.62 -14.17
C GLY A 28 -27.11 1.72 -12.65
N TRP A 29 -26.88 2.89 -12.04
CA TRP A 29 -26.87 3.06 -10.58
C TRP A 29 -28.26 3.10 -9.94
N ALA A 30 -29.27 3.52 -10.71
CA ALA A 30 -30.66 3.52 -10.27
C ALA A 30 -31.23 2.10 -10.08
N MET A 31 -30.56 1.08 -10.65
CA MET A 31 -30.94 -0.34 -10.62
C MET A 31 -30.03 -1.16 -9.67
N ALA A 32 -29.19 -0.51 -8.87
CA ALA A 32 -28.27 -1.20 -7.98
C ALA A 32 -29.04 -1.89 -6.83
N THR A 33 -29.15 -3.21 -6.92
CA THR A 33 -29.62 -4.07 -5.82
C THR A 33 -28.69 -3.96 -4.60
N PRO A 34 -29.17 -4.29 -3.38
CA PRO A 34 -28.31 -4.36 -2.19
C PRO A 34 -27.04 -5.20 -2.41
N LYS A 35 -27.16 -6.34 -3.11
CA LYS A 35 -26.03 -7.22 -3.46
C LYS A 35 -24.99 -6.54 -4.35
N THR A 36 -25.42 -5.75 -5.34
CA THR A 36 -24.49 -4.98 -6.21
C THR A 36 -23.85 -3.80 -5.47
N LEU A 37 -24.58 -3.18 -4.52
CA LEU A 37 -24.01 -2.13 -3.67
C LEU A 37 -22.98 -2.69 -2.68
N ASP A 38 -23.23 -3.87 -2.12
CA ASP A 38 -22.27 -4.54 -1.22
C ASP A 38 -21.04 -5.02 -1.98
N ALA A 39 -21.21 -5.58 -3.18
CA ALA A 39 -20.08 -5.93 -4.06
C ALA A 39 -19.25 -4.69 -4.45
N PHE A 40 -19.90 -3.57 -4.75
CA PHE A 40 -19.23 -2.31 -5.03
C PHE A 40 -18.46 -1.79 -3.81
N ARG A 41 -19.08 -1.80 -2.62
CA ARG A 41 -18.40 -1.41 -1.36
C ARG A 41 -17.21 -2.31 -1.07
N ALA A 42 -17.33 -3.61 -1.29
CA ALA A 42 -16.24 -4.57 -1.10
C ALA A 42 -15.08 -4.31 -2.07
N MET A 43 -15.38 -4.02 -3.35
CA MET A 43 -14.39 -3.65 -4.36
C MET A 43 -13.65 -2.36 -3.98
N PHE A 44 -14.37 -1.30 -3.62
CA PHE A 44 -13.77 -0.04 -3.19
C PHE A 44 -12.94 -0.18 -1.91
N ALA A 45 -13.45 -0.93 -0.92
CA ALA A 45 -12.70 -1.18 0.31
C ALA A 45 -11.41 -1.96 0.02
N SER A 46 -11.45 -2.95 -0.89
CA SER A 46 -10.27 -3.68 -1.33
C SER A 46 -9.26 -2.77 -2.04
N ASP A 47 -9.73 -1.92 -2.97
CA ASP A 47 -8.88 -0.98 -3.71
C ASP A 47 -8.24 0.05 -2.78
N THR A 48 -8.98 0.58 -1.80
CA THR A 48 -8.42 1.50 -0.80
C THR A 48 -7.32 0.84 0.02
N LYS A 49 -7.50 -0.42 0.44
CA LYS A 49 -6.48 -1.17 1.19
C LYS A 49 -5.25 -1.44 0.35
N LYS A 50 -5.43 -1.82 -0.92
CA LYS A 50 -4.32 -2.04 -1.85
C LYS A 50 -3.54 -0.75 -2.09
N CYS A 51 -4.22 0.38 -2.35
CA CYS A 51 -3.59 1.68 -2.52
C CYS A 51 -2.82 2.13 -1.27
N GLU A 52 -3.39 1.91 -0.08
CA GLU A 52 -2.71 2.22 1.17
C GLU A 52 -1.50 1.32 1.41
N GLY A 53 -1.61 0.02 1.09
CA GLY A 53 -0.50 -0.93 1.12
C GLY A 53 0.64 -0.51 0.19
N LEU A 54 0.34 -0.21 -1.08
CA LEU A 54 1.31 0.27 -2.06
C LEU A 54 2.00 1.55 -1.58
N ARG A 55 1.25 2.49 -1.03
CA ARG A 55 1.81 3.72 -0.45
C ARG A 55 2.79 3.41 0.69
N ARG A 56 2.41 2.52 1.62
CA ARG A 56 3.28 2.12 2.74
C ARG A 56 4.55 1.44 2.23
N MET A 57 4.43 0.54 1.25
CA MET A 57 5.58 -0.14 0.63
C MET A 57 6.55 0.85 -0.03
N HIS A 58 6.05 1.76 -0.87
CA HIS A 58 6.90 2.74 -1.56
C HIS A 58 7.53 3.79 -0.63
N THR A 59 6.86 4.13 0.48
CA THR A 59 7.39 5.08 1.47
C THR A 59 8.22 4.43 2.59
N ARG A 60 8.29 3.09 2.62
CA ARG A 60 9.05 2.36 3.63
C ARG A 60 10.54 2.67 3.47
N VAL A 61 11.18 3.06 4.56
CA VAL A 61 12.63 3.21 4.65
C VAL A 61 13.12 2.42 5.86
N GLN A 62 14.37 1.96 5.82
CA GLN A 62 14.97 1.23 6.93
C GLN A 62 14.98 2.11 8.19
N GLY A 63 14.40 1.58 9.28
CA GLY A 63 14.41 2.25 10.58
C GLY A 63 15.81 2.32 11.20
N PRO A 64 16.10 3.28 12.08
CA PRO A 64 17.43 3.44 12.69
C PRO A 64 17.84 2.28 13.62
N GLN A 65 16.86 1.52 14.12
CA GLN A 65 17.08 0.33 14.96
C GLN A 65 16.77 -0.97 14.21
N GLU A 66 16.28 -0.86 12.96
CA GLU A 66 15.90 -2.00 12.15
C GLU A 66 17.13 -2.57 11.47
N THR A 67 17.37 -3.87 11.65
CA THR A 67 18.47 -4.53 10.96
C THR A 67 18.22 -4.59 9.46
N VAL A 68 19.28 -4.58 8.66
CA VAL A 68 19.18 -4.77 7.20
C VAL A 68 18.37 -6.01 6.82
N LEU A 69 18.54 -7.11 7.56
CA LEU A 69 17.82 -8.36 7.31
C LEU A 69 16.32 -8.23 7.56
N GLN A 70 15.92 -7.63 8.68
CA GLN A 70 14.51 -7.38 8.98
C GLN A 70 13.89 -6.48 7.92
N PHE A 71 14.59 -5.41 7.56
CA PHE A 71 14.14 -4.48 6.53
C PHE A 71 13.95 -5.17 5.17
N ALA A 72 14.95 -5.94 4.72
CA ALA A 72 14.90 -6.64 3.44
C ALA A 72 13.79 -7.69 3.40
N TYR A 73 13.59 -8.43 4.50
CA TYR A 73 12.51 -9.42 4.62
C TYR A 73 11.13 -8.77 4.51
N GLU A 74 10.86 -7.72 5.30
CA GLU A 74 9.58 -7.01 5.29
C GLU A 74 9.31 -6.34 3.96
N LEU A 75 10.36 -5.77 3.34
CA LEU A 75 10.23 -5.15 2.02
C LEU A 75 9.87 -6.19 0.96
N ARG A 76 10.62 -7.31 0.89
CA ARG A 76 10.36 -8.39 -0.06
C ARG A 76 8.94 -8.94 0.09
N ARG A 77 8.53 -9.21 1.33
CA ARG A 77 7.18 -9.69 1.63
C ARG A 77 6.10 -8.73 1.16
N SER A 78 6.31 -7.42 1.35
CA SER A 78 5.35 -6.39 0.91
C SER A 78 5.23 -6.33 -0.61
N GLU A 79 6.36 -6.43 -1.31
CA GLU A 79 6.41 -6.46 -2.79
C GLU A 79 5.74 -7.73 -3.32
N GLU A 80 6.01 -8.91 -2.74
CA GLU A 80 5.35 -10.17 -3.13
C GLU A 80 3.82 -10.13 -2.92
N GLU A 81 3.35 -9.44 -1.88
CA GLU A 81 1.91 -9.31 -1.59
C GLU A 81 1.21 -8.28 -2.50
N LEU A 82 1.85 -7.15 -2.79
CA LEU A 82 1.21 -6.00 -3.44
C LEU A 82 1.52 -5.87 -4.94
N THR A 83 2.71 -6.33 -5.33
CA THR A 83 3.30 -6.23 -6.68
C THR A 83 4.05 -7.52 -7.02
N PRO A 84 3.34 -8.66 -7.22
CA PRO A 84 3.97 -9.97 -7.44
C PRO A 84 4.84 -10.04 -8.71
N ASP A 85 4.69 -9.07 -9.62
CA ASP A 85 5.48 -8.95 -10.84
C ASP A 85 6.79 -8.15 -10.66
N THR A 86 7.12 -7.71 -9.43
CA THR A 86 8.36 -6.99 -9.13
C THR A 86 9.57 -7.82 -9.56
N THR A 87 10.38 -7.26 -10.44
CA THR A 87 11.59 -7.91 -10.94
C THR A 87 12.71 -7.87 -9.91
N GLU A 88 13.68 -8.77 -10.05
CA GLU A 88 14.87 -8.79 -9.19
C GLU A 88 15.64 -7.44 -9.22
N ILE A 89 15.68 -6.80 -10.38
CA ILE A 89 16.33 -5.49 -10.57
C ILE A 89 15.60 -4.40 -9.78
N GLU A 90 14.26 -4.39 -9.82
CA GLU A 90 13.43 -3.44 -9.06
C GLU A 90 13.55 -3.67 -7.56
N MET A 91 13.63 -4.94 -7.13
CA MET A 91 13.88 -5.29 -5.72
C MET A 91 15.22 -4.75 -5.25
N VAL A 92 16.29 -4.97 -6.02
CA VAL A 92 17.65 -4.48 -5.72
C VAL A 92 17.69 -2.95 -5.67
N ALA A 93 17.09 -2.28 -6.65
CA ALA A 93 16.99 -0.82 -6.67
C ALA A 93 16.24 -0.31 -5.44
N GLY A 94 15.09 -0.92 -5.14
CA GLY A 94 14.25 -0.59 -4.01
C GLY A 94 14.96 -0.76 -2.67
N MET A 95 15.70 -1.86 -2.46
CA MET A 95 16.51 -2.05 -1.25
C MET A 95 17.64 -1.04 -1.15
N THR A 96 18.35 -0.77 -2.25
CA THR A 96 19.48 0.16 -2.25
C THR A 96 19.04 1.58 -1.92
N GLU A 97 17.90 2.03 -2.46
CA GLU A 97 17.41 3.40 -2.26
C GLU A 97 16.82 3.64 -0.88
N ARG A 98 16.18 2.60 -0.30
CA ARG A 98 15.40 2.67 0.93
C ARG A 98 16.15 2.20 2.19
N THR A 99 17.36 1.67 2.07
CA THR A 99 18.25 1.40 3.21
C THR A 99 18.79 2.69 3.85
N LEU A 100 19.38 2.58 5.05
CA LEU A 100 19.92 3.74 5.76
C LEU A 100 20.98 4.47 4.91
N PRO A 101 21.09 5.82 5.01
CA PRO A 101 21.94 6.60 4.12
C PRO A 101 23.42 6.21 4.11
N HIS A 102 23.97 5.69 5.21
CA HIS A 102 25.36 5.25 5.27
C HIS A 102 25.55 3.90 4.53
N ILE A 103 24.63 2.94 4.68
CA ILE A 103 24.61 1.68 3.92
C ILE A 103 24.45 1.98 2.43
N ARG A 104 23.45 2.80 2.07
CA ARG A 104 23.23 3.22 0.68
C ARG A 104 24.49 3.82 0.06
N ARG A 105 25.20 4.70 0.77
CA ARG A 105 26.47 5.26 0.30
C ARG A 105 27.56 4.21 0.08
N GLN A 106 27.60 3.13 0.86
CA GLN A 106 28.56 2.05 0.64
C GLN A 106 28.18 1.20 -0.58
N LEU A 107 26.90 0.87 -0.73
CA LEU A 107 26.40 0.14 -1.90
C LEU A 107 26.67 0.91 -3.19
N LEU A 108 26.37 2.21 -3.23
CA LEU A 108 26.55 3.05 -4.43
C LEU A 108 28.02 3.27 -4.84
N LYS A 109 29.00 2.99 -3.97
CA LYS A 109 30.43 3.05 -4.33
C LYS A 109 30.86 1.87 -5.20
N ARG A 110 30.04 0.83 -5.29
CA ARG A 110 30.34 -0.38 -6.05
C ARG A 110 30.04 -0.20 -7.53
N ALA A 111 31.04 -0.44 -8.37
CA ALA A 111 30.89 -0.37 -9.82
C ALA A 111 30.05 -1.53 -10.38
N ASP A 112 30.00 -2.66 -9.67
CA ASP A 112 29.31 -3.89 -10.06
C ASP A 112 27.86 -3.96 -9.57
N LEU A 113 27.34 -2.93 -8.91
CA LEU A 113 26.03 -2.94 -8.24
C LEU A 113 24.88 -3.43 -9.14
N ARG A 114 24.91 -3.11 -10.45
CA ARG A 114 23.89 -3.50 -11.42
C ARG A 114 23.87 -4.99 -11.76
N ASN A 115 24.95 -5.70 -11.44
CA ASN A 115 25.12 -7.12 -11.73
C ASN A 115 24.84 -7.99 -10.50
N LEU A 116 24.48 -7.36 -9.37
CA LEU A 116 24.27 -8.07 -8.11
C LEU A 116 22.80 -8.46 -7.94
N ASP A 117 22.57 -9.65 -7.42
CA ASP A 117 21.24 -10.09 -6.98
C ASP A 117 20.89 -9.54 -5.58
N SER A 118 19.63 -9.69 -5.17
CA SER A 118 19.13 -9.23 -3.86
C SER A 118 19.88 -9.86 -2.69
N SER A 119 20.31 -11.12 -2.81
CA SER A 119 21.04 -11.81 -1.73
C SER A 119 22.44 -11.22 -1.53
N GLN A 120 23.12 -10.91 -2.63
CA GLN A 120 24.43 -10.25 -2.63
C GLN A 120 24.32 -8.82 -2.08
N ILE A 121 23.28 -8.07 -2.45
CA ILE A 121 23.04 -6.73 -1.91
C ILE A 121 22.75 -6.78 -0.41
N ILE A 122 21.93 -7.72 0.06
CA ILE A 122 21.66 -7.92 1.49
C ILE A 122 22.98 -8.18 2.23
N GLN A 123 23.81 -9.07 1.70
CA GLN A 123 25.09 -9.41 2.33
C GLN A 123 26.01 -8.19 2.45
N LEU A 124 26.15 -7.40 1.38
CA LEU A 124 26.95 -6.18 1.39
C LEU A 124 26.40 -5.11 2.34
N ALA A 125 25.07 -4.98 2.40
CA ALA A 125 24.41 -4.06 3.31
C ALA A 125 24.63 -4.48 4.79
N ARG A 126 24.63 -5.78 5.09
CA ARG A 126 24.97 -6.30 6.42
C ARG A 126 26.42 -6.01 6.80
N GLU A 127 27.36 -6.21 5.89
CA GLU A 127 28.77 -5.87 6.15
C GLU A 127 28.95 -4.37 6.43
N ALA A 128 28.19 -3.51 5.74
CA ALA A 128 28.19 -2.08 6.01
C ALA A 128 27.56 -1.72 7.37
N GLU A 129 26.49 -2.42 7.76
CA GLU A 129 25.85 -2.30 9.08
C GLU A 129 26.80 -2.73 10.21
N GLU A 130 27.50 -3.86 10.04
CA GLU A 130 28.43 -4.40 11.03
C GLU A 130 29.65 -3.49 11.23
N LYS A 131 30.19 -2.92 10.14
CA LYS A 131 31.28 -1.93 10.20
C LYS A 131 30.91 -0.64 10.94
N GLN A 132 29.63 -0.30 11.07
CA GLN A 132 29.20 0.85 11.86
C GLN A 132 29.08 0.51 13.36
N ARG A 133 28.82 -0.76 13.67
CA ARG A 133 28.66 -1.24 15.04
C ARG A 133 30.00 -1.41 15.77
N LEU A 134 31.07 -1.68 15.02
CA LEU A 134 32.46 -1.80 15.49
C LEU A 134 33.14 -0.43 15.52
#